data_AF-A0A7X9HBU5-F1
#
_entry.id   AF-A0A7X9HBU5-F1
#
_cell.length_a   1.000
_cell.length_b   1.000
_cell.length_c   1.000
_cell.angle_alpha   90.00
_cell.angle_beta   90.00
_cell.angle_gamma   90.00
#
_symmetry.space_group_name_H-M   'P 1'
#
loop_
_entity.id
_entity.type
_entity.pdbx_description
1 polymer ?
#
loop_
_entity_poly.entity_id
_entity_poly.type
_entity_poly.pdbx_seq_one_letter_code
_entity_poly.pdbx_strand_id
1 'polypeptide(L)'
;KVAYDYVGGLRNVSHKYSLTTWLENYGHWGFPGEFLMYGGQSDEIGGEFWSEGDLGNIENRAASSCGHIYGKNKISAESNTSAGNSFARYPAVIKQRADRFFAEGINNTLLHVYISQPYEDKNPGVNAWFGTEFNRKNTWFSQIDVYIAYLKRVNFMLQQGLNVADVAYFIGEDAPVMTGVTDPPLPGGYQFDYINAEVIEKYMTVKNGSLTLPHGTQYKILVLPKLETMRPELLTKIKQLIHEGAIVMGPPPKRSPSLQNQPESDRQIQSMVKEIWADVDGVNSKLRKFGKGMIMNGMNMEEAFALINCIPDCQLPQNNSIHYGHRTLENGEIYFLSNQTNEEQIVYPEFRVTGKQPELWDPTTGSIRPLSAYELKERTTIVPLKLAPFESVFVVFLKKTGPSSTNALDDNFPKPETIVELTGPWIINFDPSQRGPEKPVIFEKLQDWSLSSDEQIKYYSGTAIYNKEFSIDELPAGNKIILDLGELVAMAKVYVNGNYAGGVWTSPWQLDITNLITKGKNNLKVEVVNTWVNRLIGDLNLPKSQRETWCSVNSHTADSPLQPSGLFGPVTISSVKY
;
A
#
# COMPACT_ATOMS: atom_id res chain seq x y z
N LYS A 1 -1.35 -19.66 26.52
CA LYS A 1 -0.05 -20.38 26.46
C LYS A 1 0.79 -19.93 25.27
N VAL A 2 0.38 -20.13 24.01
CA VAL A 2 1.24 -19.77 22.86
C VAL A 2 1.60 -18.27 22.83
N ALA A 3 0.61 -17.37 22.96
CA ALA A 3 0.89 -15.94 23.00
C ALA A 3 1.82 -15.54 24.16
N TYR A 4 1.48 -15.88 25.41
CA TYR A 4 2.22 -15.39 26.58
C TYR A 4 3.48 -16.19 26.93
N ASP A 5 3.39 -17.53 26.93
CA ASP A 5 4.49 -18.38 27.39
C ASP A 5 5.54 -18.56 26.29
N TYR A 6 5.10 -18.73 25.04
CA TYR A 6 6.02 -18.90 23.90
C TYR A 6 6.45 -17.56 23.31
N VAL A 7 5.54 -16.75 22.76
CA VAL A 7 5.94 -15.46 22.14
C VAL A 7 6.41 -14.48 23.20
N GLY A 8 5.60 -14.25 24.24
CA GLY A 8 5.96 -13.36 25.35
C GLY A 8 7.22 -13.83 26.08
N GLY A 9 7.39 -15.14 26.26
CA GLY A 9 8.61 -15.73 26.80
C GLY A 9 9.83 -15.47 25.92
N LEU A 10 9.73 -15.71 24.60
CA LEU A 10 10.79 -15.44 23.63
C LEU A 10 11.14 -13.95 23.57
N ARG A 11 10.14 -13.06 23.57
CA ARG A 11 10.33 -11.61 23.67
C ARG A 11 11.14 -11.26 24.91
N ASN A 12 10.72 -11.74 26.08
CA ASN A 12 11.39 -11.46 27.34
C ASN A 12 12.83 -11.99 27.37
N VAL A 13 13.10 -13.15 26.75
CA VAL A 13 14.47 -13.67 26.60
C VAL A 13 15.28 -12.81 25.63
N SER A 14 14.72 -12.43 24.48
CA SER A 14 15.37 -11.58 23.48
C SER A 14 15.80 -10.23 24.06
N HIS A 15 14.94 -9.61 24.88
CA HIS A 15 15.24 -8.36 25.56
C HIS A 15 16.46 -8.45 26.50
N LYS A 16 16.73 -9.62 27.12
CA LYS A 16 17.94 -9.82 27.94
C LYS A 16 19.23 -9.69 27.13
N TYR A 17 19.14 -9.85 25.81
CA TYR A 17 20.25 -9.72 24.87
C TYR A 17 20.15 -8.47 23.99
N SER A 18 19.29 -7.51 24.34
CA SER A 18 19.03 -6.30 23.54
C SER A 18 18.53 -6.58 22.12
N LEU A 19 17.84 -7.71 21.93
CA LEU A 19 17.21 -8.09 20.68
C LEU A 19 15.71 -7.82 20.74
N THR A 20 15.12 -7.43 19.62
CA THR A 20 13.67 -7.30 19.45
C THR A 20 13.10 -8.47 18.66
N THR A 21 11.86 -8.84 18.96
CA THR A 21 11.11 -9.86 18.23
C THR A 21 10.28 -9.22 17.13
N TRP A 22 10.53 -9.66 15.89
CA TRP A 22 9.61 -9.49 14.78
C TRP A 22 8.94 -10.83 14.50
N LEU A 23 7.65 -10.80 14.21
CA LEU A 23 6.82 -11.98 14.09
C LEU A 23 5.78 -11.77 13.01
N GLU A 24 5.60 -12.78 12.17
CA GLU A 24 4.52 -12.83 11.20
C GLU A 24 3.22 -13.26 11.86
N ASN A 25 2.17 -12.50 11.57
CA ASN A 25 0.88 -12.58 12.21
C ASN A 25 -0.12 -13.39 11.39
N TYR A 26 0.32 -14.54 10.91
CA TYR A 26 -0.55 -15.43 10.14
C TYR A 26 -0.24 -16.91 10.37
N GLY A 27 -1.20 -17.75 10.02
CA GLY A 27 -1.25 -19.16 10.39
C GLY A 27 -2.24 -19.95 9.56
N HIS A 28 -2.36 -19.63 8.27
CA HIS A 28 -3.09 -20.45 7.29
C HIS A 28 -2.63 -21.92 7.25
N TRP A 29 -1.55 -22.28 7.95
CA TRP A 29 -1.04 -23.65 8.12
C TRP A 29 -0.53 -23.92 9.55
N GLY A 30 -1.00 -23.14 10.53
CA GLY A 30 -0.42 -23.02 11.86
C GLY A 30 -1.04 -23.89 12.96
N PHE A 31 -0.68 -23.57 14.19
CA PHE A 31 -1.18 -24.18 15.42
C PHE A 31 -2.54 -23.58 15.83
N PRO A 32 -3.32 -24.26 16.70
CA PRO A 32 -4.56 -23.69 17.24
C PRO A 32 -4.26 -22.47 18.14
N GLY A 33 -4.67 -21.28 17.69
CA GLY A 33 -4.44 -20.03 18.41
C GLY A 33 -5.28 -18.85 17.93
N GLU A 34 -5.24 -17.76 18.68
CA GLU A 34 -5.84 -16.46 18.36
C GLU A 34 -4.70 -15.50 17.97
N PHE A 35 -4.70 -15.08 16.70
CA PHE A 35 -3.50 -14.48 16.10
C PHE A 35 -3.29 -13.02 16.51
N LEU A 36 -4.33 -12.24 16.82
CA LEU A 36 -4.15 -10.89 17.33
C LEU A 36 -3.47 -10.89 18.70
N MET A 37 -3.87 -11.76 19.64
CA MET A 37 -3.18 -11.90 20.95
C MET A 37 -1.77 -12.45 20.79
N TYR A 38 -1.55 -13.35 19.83
CA TYR A 38 -0.21 -13.84 19.48
C TYR A 38 0.70 -12.69 19.03
N GLY A 39 0.24 -11.89 18.07
CA GLY A 39 0.95 -10.70 17.60
C GLY A 39 1.11 -9.61 18.67
N GLY A 40 0.14 -9.45 19.56
CA GLY A 40 0.20 -8.51 20.68
C GLY A 40 1.36 -8.78 21.64
N GLN A 41 1.89 -10.01 21.68
CA GLN A 41 3.01 -10.38 22.55
C GLN A 41 4.40 -10.25 21.92
N SER A 42 4.53 -9.88 20.63
CA SER A 42 5.82 -9.54 20.02
C SER A 42 6.23 -8.09 20.31
N ASP A 43 7.42 -7.65 19.90
CA ASP A 43 7.76 -6.23 19.83
C ASP A 43 7.19 -5.61 18.55
N GLU A 44 7.60 -6.17 17.40
CA GLU A 44 7.15 -5.78 16.07
C GLU A 44 6.27 -6.88 15.47
N ILE A 45 5.33 -6.48 14.61
CA ILE A 45 4.40 -7.38 13.95
C ILE A 45 4.56 -7.31 12.44
N GLY A 46 4.27 -8.41 11.74
CA GLY A 46 4.38 -8.53 10.30
C GLY A 46 3.17 -9.22 9.68
N GLY A 47 2.70 -8.76 8.53
CA GLY A 47 1.94 -9.60 7.61
C GLY A 47 2.86 -10.21 6.55
N GLU A 48 2.27 -10.75 5.50
CA GLU A 48 2.96 -11.14 4.27
C GLU A 48 2.05 -10.80 3.08
N PHE A 49 2.63 -10.47 1.93
CA PHE A 49 1.93 -10.62 0.67
C PHE A 49 2.83 -11.03 -0.48
N TRP A 50 2.20 -11.79 -1.37
CA TRP A 50 2.79 -12.15 -2.64
C TRP A 50 2.57 -11.02 -3.64
N SER A 51 3.39 -10.90 -4.69
CA SER A 51 3.29 -9.84 -5.70
C SER A 51 2.03 -9.92 -6.56
N GLU A 52 1.37 -11.08 -6.59
CA GLU A 52 0.22 -11.41 -7.43
C GLU A 52 -0.78 -12.30 -6.66
N GLY A 53 -2.01 -12.42 -7.19
CA GLY A 53 -3.03 -13.32 -6.64
C GLY A 53 -3.71 -12.80 -5.36
N ASP A 54 -4.11 -13.70 -4.46
CA ASP A 54 -4.85 -13.36 -3.23
C ASP A 54 -4.07 -13.64 -1.94
N LEU A 55 -2.87 -14.21 -2.04
CA LEU A 55 -2.02 -14.49 -0.88
C LEU A 55 -1.58 -13.16 -0.23
N GLY A 56 -1.85 -13.03 1.07
CA GLY A 56 -1.59 -11.85 1.87
C GLY A 56 -2.80 -10.99 2.20
N ASN A 57 -3.96 -11.24 1.56
CA ASN A 57 -5.18 -10.45 1.78
C ASN A 57 -5.64 -10.52 3.25
N ILE A 58 -5.50 -11.66 3.90
CA ILE A 58 -5.94 -11.86 5.29
C ILE A 58 -4.84 -11.45 6.26
N GLU A 59 -3.60 -11.81 5.93
CA GLU A 59 -2.40 -11.65 6.75
C GLU A 59 -2.09 -10.19 7.03
N ASN A 60 -2.16 -9.34 6.00
CA ASN A 60 -1.87 -7.91 6.17
C ASN A 60 -2.96 -7.17 6.94
N ARG A 61 -4.23 -7.56 6.76
CA ARG A 61 -5.33 -7.01 7.55
C ARG A 61 -5.23 -7.43 9.02
N ALA A 62 -4.84 -8.69 9.29
CA ALA A 62 -4.60 -9.18 10.64
C ALA A 62 -3.43 -8.44 11.31
N ALA A 63 -2.30 -8.29 10.59
CA ALA A 63 -1.14 -7.56 11.09
C ALA A 63 -1.45 -6.08 11.37
N SER A 64 -2.15 -5.41 10.46
CA SER A 64 -2.56 -4.01 10.61
C SER A 64 -3.49 -3.82 11.79
N SER A 65 -4.56 -4.63 11.87
CA SER A 65 -5.49 -4.62 13.00
C SER A 65 -4.78 -4.87 14.32
N CYS A 66 -3.91 -5.88 14.39
CA CYS A 66 -3.10 -6.19 15.58
C CYS A 66 -2.22 -5.00 15.98
N GLY A 67 -1.55 -4.38 15.01
CA GLY A 67 -0.71 -3.22 15.26
C GLY A 67 -1.51 -2.06 15.84
N HIS A 68 -2.67 -1.75 15.25
CA HIS A 68 -3.55 -0.69 15.72
C HIS A 68 -4.10 -0.98 17.12
N ILE A 69 -4.67 -2.16 17.38
CA ILE A 69 -5.32 -2.45 18.67
C ILE A 69 -4.33 -2.59 19.83
N TYR A 70 -3.08 -3.00 19.56
CA TYR A 70 -2.03 -3.12 20.58
C TYR A 70 -1.12 -1.89 20.65
N GLY A 71 -1.33 -0.87 19.82
CA GLY A 71 -0.54 0.36 19.83
C GLY A 71 0.89 0.20 19.33
N LYS A 72 1.12 -0.74 18.39
CA LYS A 72 2.41 -0.93 17.71
C LYS A 72 2.50 0.05 16.54
N ASN A 73 3.54 0.88 16.52
CA ASN A 73 3.69 1.87 15.46
C ASN A 73 4.17 1.27 14.13
N LYS A 74 5.02 0.24 14.21
CA LYS A 74 5.67 -0.40 13.07
C LYS A 74 4.99 -1.72 12.74
N ILE A 75 4.35 -1.76 11.59
CA ILE A 75 3.55 -2.88 11.07
C ILE A 75 4.20 -3.32 9.77
N SER A 76 5.01 -4.36 9.86
CA SER A 76 5.77 -4.87 8.74
C SER A 76 4.92 -5.71 7.80
N ALA A 77 5.42 -5.95 6.59
CA ALA A 77 5.01 -7.11 5.81
C ALA A 77 6.21 -7.73 5.11
N GLU A 78 6.32 -9.06 5.11
CA GLU A 78 7.08 -9.76 4.07
C GLU A 78 6.45 -9.39 2.72
N SER A 79 7.19 -8.66 1.90
CA SER A 79 6.63 -7.88 0.79
C SER A 79 7.12 -8.37 -0.55
N ASN A 80 6.17 -8.61 -1.45
CA ASN A 80 6.38 -8.98 -2.85
C ASN A 80 7.01 -10.37 -3.06
N THR A 81 6.64 -11.33 -2.22
CA THR A 81 6.95 -12.74 -2.46
C THR A 81 6.36 -13.17 -3.79
N SER A 82 7.10 -13.91 -4.60
CA SER A 82 6.61 -14.29 -5.93
C SER A 82 7.06 -15.70 -6.27
N ALA A 83 6.33 -16.42 -7.12
CA ALA A 83 6.80 -17.69 -7.67
C ALA A 83 6.56 -17.77 -9.17
N GLY A 84 7.30 -18.67 -9.82
CA GLY A 84 7.34 -18.77 -11.28
C GLY A 84 7.89 -17.52 -11.95
N ASN A 85 8.00 -17.51 -13.28
CA ASN A 85 8.43 -16.35 -14.08
C ASN A 85 9.68 -15.62 -13.52
N SER A 86 10.74 -16.40 -13.24
CA SER A 86 11.95 -15.91 -12.56
C SER A 86 12.54 -14.70 -13.28
N PHE A 87 12.96 -13.70 -12.48
CA PHE A 87 13.52 -12.42 -12.93
C PHE A 87 12.62 -11.53 -13.80
N ALA A 88 11.33 -11.84 -13.97
CA ALA A 88 10.43 -11.04 -14.81
C ALA A 88 9.83 -9.81 -14.11
N ARG A 89 9.89 -9.79 -12.77
CA ARG A 89 9.26 -8.76 -11.95
C ARG A 89 10.21 -7.59 -11.74
N TYR A 90 9.63 -6.39 -11.69
CA TYR A 90 10.32 -5.13 -11.47
C TYR A 90 9.40 -4.15 -10.74
N PRO A 91 9.92 -3.05 -10.16
CA PRO A 91 9.16 -2.20 -9.25
C PRO A 91 7.78 -1.73 -9.76
N ALA A 92 7.64 -1.37 -11.04
CA ALA A 92 6.36 -0.88 -11.57
C ALA A 92 5.22 -1.92 -11.43
N VAL A 93 5.50 -3.20 -11.73
CA VAL A 93 4.48 -4.26 -11.78
C VAL A 93 4.07 -4.78 -10.41
N ILE A 94 4.87 -4.50 -9.37
CA ILE A 94 4.56 -4.88 -7.98
C ILE A 94 3.97 -3.73 -7.16
N LYS A 95 4.00 -2.49 -7.70
CA LYS A 95 3.55 -1.28 -7.00
C LYS A 95 2.09 -1.34 -6.58
N GLN A 96 1.19 -1.70 -7.50
CA GLN A 96 -0.25 -1.68 -7.26
C GLN A 96 -0.62 -2.46 -6.00
N ARG A 97 -0.04 -3.66 -5.85
CA ARG A 97 -0.33 -4.54 -4.72
C ARG A 97 0.33 -4.09 -3.43
N ALA A 98 1.57 -3.59 -3.48
CA ALA A 98 2.19 -2.98 -2.31
C ALA A 98 1.35 -1.80 -1.79
N ASP A 99 0.87 -0.95 -2.69
CA ASP A 99 0.08 0.24 -2.34
C ASP A 99 -1.30 -0.10 -1.79
N ARG A 100 -1.92 -1.16 -2.28
CA ARG A 100 -3.13 -1.71 -1.64
C ARG A 100 -2.86 -1.98 -0.16
N PHE A 101 -1.81 -2.72 0.17
CA PHE A 101 -1.53 -3.07 1.57
C PHE A 101 -1.06 -1.90 2.41
N PHE A 102 -0.44 -0.87 1.80
CA PHE A 102 -0.18 0.40 2.46
C PHE A 102 -1.48 1.13 2.84
N ALA A 103 -2.48 1.14 1.95
CA ALA A 103 -3.81 1.67 2.26
C ALA A 103 -4.54 0.85 3.35
N GLU A 104 -4.23 -0.44 3.47
CA GLU A 104 -4.81 -1.32 4.51
C GLU A 104 -4.10 -1.25 5.88
N GLY A 105 -2.96 -0.55 5.98
CA GLY A 105 -2.28 -0.26 7.26
C GLY A 105 -0.84 -0.76 7.38
N ILE A 106 -0.31 -1.49 6.40
CA ILE A 106 1.11 -1.86 6.38
C ILE A 106 1.96 -0.59 6.22
N ASN A 107 3.00 -0.44 7.04
CA ASN A 107 3.82 0.78 7.05
C ASN A 107 5.32 0.50 7.22
N ASN A 108 5.75 -0.76 7.11
CA ASN A 108 7.16 -1.14 7.09
C ASN A 108 7.45 -2.30 6.11
N THR A 109 8.11 -2.00 5.00
CA THR A 109 8.36 -2.99 3.94
C THR A 109 9.56 -3.88 4.27
N LEU A 110 9.38 -5.20 4.23
CA LEU A 110 10.46 -6.18 4.25
C LEU A 110 10.52 -6.87 2.89
N LEU A 111 11.47 -6.47 2.03
CA LEU A 111 11.54 -6.98 0.66
C LEU A 111 11.92 -8.47 0.64
N HIS A 112 10.98 -9.30 0.22
CA HIS A 112 11.22 -10.71 -0.06
C HIS A 112 11.59 -10.89 -1.53
N VAL A 113 12.83 -11.24 -1.88
CA VAL A 113 13.97 -11.54 -1.00
C VAL A 113 15.29 -11.08 -1.62
N TYR A 114 16.23 -10.65 -0.77
CA TYR A 114 17.64 -10.48 -1.16
C TYR A 114 18.40 -11.79 -0.96
N ILE A 115 18.54 -12.58 -2.02
CA ILE A 115 19.35 -13.82 -1.98
C ILE A 115 20.83 -13.47 -2.14
N SER A 116 21.67 -13.97 -1.22
CA SER A 116 23.12 -13.81 -1.26
C SER A 116 23.73 -14.34 -2.56
N GLN A 117 24.66 -13.57 -3.14
CA GLN A 117 25.30 -13.86 -4.44
C GLN A 117 26.80 -14.14 -4.24
N PRO A 118 27.21 -15.41 -4.05
CA PRO A 118 28.61 -15.75 -3.76
C PRO A 118 29.52 -15.80 -4.99
N TYR A 119 28.96 -15.78 -6.21
CA TYR A 119 29.72 -15.87 -7.46
C TYR A 119 29.77 -14.51 -8.16
N GLU A 120 30.97 -14.04 -8.50
CA GLU A 120 31.13 -12.80 -9.28
C GLU A 120 30.92 -13.00 -10.78
N ASP A 121 31.28 -14.17 -11.29
CA ASP A 121 31.28 -14.55 -12.70
C ASP A 121 29.95 -15.16 -13.19
N LYS A 122 28.96 -15.31 -12.31
CA LYS A 122 27.64 -15.87 -12.66
C LYS A 122 26.55 -14.81 -12.58
N ASN A 123 25.85 -14.60 -13.69
CA ASN A 123 24.68 -13.71 -13.80
C ASN A 123 23.52 -14.50 -14.41
N PRO A 124 22.26 -14.32 -14.00
CA PRO A 124 21.78 -13.47 -12.91
C PRO A 124 22.13 -14.01 -11.51
N GLY A 125 22.69 -15.21 -11.40
CA GLY A 125 23.19 -15.75 -10.15
C GLY A 125 22.18 -16.62 -9.40
N VAL A 126 22.40 -16.78 -8.09
CA VAL A 126 21.62 -17.67 -7.24
C VAL A 126 20.19 -17.14 -7.09
N ASN A 127 19.21 -17.99 -7.36
CA ASN A 127 17.81 -17.74 -7.05
C ASN A 127 17.15 -18.99 -6.43
N ALA A 128 15.87 -18.87 -6.08
CA ALA A 128 15.04 -19.95 -5.58
C ALA A 128 13.80 -20.13 -6.46
N TRP A 129 12.95 -21.09 -6.12
CA TRP A 129 11.62 -21.23 -6.74
C TRP A 129 10.68 -20.06 -6.39
N PHE A 130 11.07 -19.26 -5.39
CA PHE A 130 10.48 -17.99 -5.01
C PHE A 130 11.42 -16.80 -5.29
N GLY A 131 10.80 -15.63 -5.45
CA GLY A 131 11.40 -14.31 -5.54
C GLY A 131 10.64 -13.34 -4.62
N THR A 132 10.64 -12.04 -4.85
CA THR A 132 11.22 -11.31 -5.99
C THR A 132 12.74 -11.19 -5.88
N GLU A 133 13.46 -11.24 -7.01
CA GLU A 133 14.92 -11.24 -7.04
C GLU A 133 15.53 -9.84 -6.80
N PHE A 134 15.37 -9.27 -5.60
CA PHE A 134 15.92 -7.95 -5.20
C PHE A 134 17.43 -7.94 -4.95
N ASN A 135 18.20 -8.83 -5.58
CA ASN A 135 19.63 -8.98 -5.30
C ASN A 135 20.51 -8.18 -6.28
N ARG A 136 21.78 -7.96 -5.92
CA ARG A 136 22.74 -7.13 -6.69
C ARG A 136 23.01 -7.55 -8.13
N LYS A 137 22.62 -8.77 -8.51
CA LYS A 137 22.83 -9.32 -9.85
C LYS A 137 21.60 -9.16 -10.74
N ASN A 138 20.46 -8.65 -10.22
CA ASN A 138 19.33 -8.29 -11.05
C ASN A 138 19.65 -7.03 -11.88
N THR A 139 19.21 -6.97 -13.14
CA THR A 139 19.55 -5.91 -14.11
C THR A 139 19.21 -4.52 -13.58
N TRP A 140 18.03 -4.36 -12.98
CA TRP A 140 17.55 -3.08 -12.47
C TRP A 140 18.04 -2.75 -11.04
N PHE A 141 18.79 -3.64 -10.39
CA PHE A 141 19.24 -3.42 -9.01
C PHE A 141 20.14 -2.18 -8.87
N SER A 142 20.94 -1.85 -9.89
CA SER A 142 21.78 -0.65 -9.92
C SER A 142 20.98 0.67 -9.82
N GLN A 143 19.67 0.61 -10.06
CA GLN A 143 18.74 1.74 -9.99
C GLN A 143 17.67 1.56 -8.89
N ILE A 144 17.79 0.53 -8.03
CA ILE A 144 16.81 0.23 -6.98
C ILE A 144 16.64 1.36 -5.97
N ASP A 145 17.64 2.24 -5.85
CA ASP A 145 17.64 3.40 -4.96
C ASP A 145 16.42 4.30 -5.16
N VAL A 146 15.93 4.44 -6.40
CA VAL A 146 14.76 5.26 -6.73
C VAL A 146 13.46 4.67 -6.14
N TYR A 147 13.28 3.35 -6.23
CA TYR A 147 12.15 2.65 -5.62
C TYR A 147 12.26 2.60 -4.09
N ILE A 148 13.47 2.39 -3.56
CA ILE A 148 13.70 2.42 -2.10
C ILE A 148 13.41 3.80 -1.52
N ALA A 149 13.68 4.89 -2.24
CA ALA A 149 13.31 6.23 -1.81
C ALA A 149 11.78 6.39 -1.67
N TYR A 150 11.01 5.86 -2.63
CA TYR A 150 9.55 5.79 -2.53
C TYR A 150 9.10 5.03 -1.27
N LEU A 151 9.59 3.80 -1.08
CA LEU A 151 9.22 2.97 0.09
C LEU A 151 9.56 3.67 1.42
N LYS A 152 10.71 4.34 1.51
CA LYS A 152 11.10 5.11 2.69
C LYS A 152 10.10 6.23 3.01
N ARG A 153 9.69 7.00 1.98
CA ARG A 153 8.72 8.10 2.18
C ARG A 153 7.35 7.57 2.57
N VAL A 154 6.85 6.53 1.90
CA VAL A 154 5.56 5.92 2.22
C VAL A 154 5.57 5.35 3.65
N ASN A 155 6.55 4.53 3.99
CA ASN A 155 6.66 3.93 5.32
C ASN A 155 6.81 5.00 6.41
N PHE A 156 7.59 6.06 6.17
CA PHE A 156 7.71 7.17 7.10
C PHE A 156 6.36 7.86 7.35
N MET A 157 5.66 8.25 6.28
CA MET A 157 4.38 8.95 6.37
C MET A 157 3.31 8.09 7.06
N LEU A 158 3.28 6.79 6.75
CA LEU A 158 2.32 5.85 7.33
C LEU A 158 2.65 5.40 8.77
N GLN A 159 3.75 5.88 9.35
CA GLN A 159 4.09 5.69 10.76
C GLN A 159 3.83 6.95 11.61
N GLN A 160 3.30 8.02 11.01
CA GLN A 160 3.00 9.25 11.74
C GLN A 160 1.64 9.16 12.42
N GLY A 161 1.54 9.58 13.68
CA GLY A 161 0.27 9.62 14.42
C GLY A 161 -0.45 8.26 14.48
N LEU A 162 -1.78 8.29 14.58
CA LEU A 162 -2.61 7.10 14.77
C LEU A 162 -3.41 6.76 13.52
N ASN A 163 -3.63 5.47 13.28
CA ASN A 163 -4.58 5.02 12.27
C ASN A 163 -6.01 5.47 12.63
N VAL A 164 -6.80 5.80 11.62
CA VAL A 164 -8.23 6.12 11.79
C VAL A 164 -9.07 4.98 11.21
N ALA A 165 -9.91 4.40 12.06
CA ALA A 165 -10.90 3.39 11.72
C ALA A 165 -12.20 3.65 12.48
N ASP A 166 -13.34 3.57 11.80
CA ASP A 166 -14.64 3.88 12.40
C ASP A 166 -15.23 2.67 13.13
N VAL A 167 -14.83 1.45 12.75
CA VAL A 167 -15.45 0.21 13.22
C VAL A 167 -14.41 -0.77 13.77
N ALA A 168 -14.72 -1.38 14.90
CA ALA A 168 -13.99 -2.54 15.42
C ALA A 168 -14.85 -3.79 15.25
N TYR A 169 -14.38 -4.78 14.49
CA TYR A 169 -15.04 -6.08 14.32
C TYR A 169 -14.46 -7.09 15.32
N PHE A 170 -15.29 -7.54 16.26
CA PHE A 170 -14.88 -8.56 17.21
C PHE A 170 -14.73 -9.92 16.52
N ILE A 171 -13.58 -10.57 16.71
CA ILE A 171 -13.25 -11.82 16.01
C ILE A 171 -13.88 -13.08 16.64
N GLY A 172 -14.49 -12.96 17.82
CA GLY A 172 -14.96 -14.11 18.60
C GLY A 172 -13.92 -14.63 19.60
N GLU A 173 -14.23 -15.74 20.25
CA GLU A 173 -13.40 -16.35 21.31
C GLU A 173 -12.99 -17.81 21.01
N ASP A 174 -13.47 -18.35 19.89
CA ASP A 174 -13.09 -19.67 19.43
C ASP A 174 -11.68 -19.65 18.82
N ALA A 175 -10.99 -20.79 18.86
CA ALA A 175 -9.66 -20.94 18.27
C ALA A 175 -9.56 -22.25 17.47
N PRO A 176 -8.85 -22.27 16.33
CA PRO A 176 -8.05 -21.18 15.77
C PRO A 176 -8.90 -20.06 15.15
N VAL A 177 -8.44 -18.81 15.29
CA VAL A 177 -9.03 -17.64 14.62
C VAL A 177 -7.96 -16.64 14.24
N MET A 178 -7.85 -16.35 12.94
CA MET A 178 -6.90 -15.37 12.41
C MET A 178 -7.51 -13.98 12.31
N THR A 179 -8.68 -13.92 11.69
CA THR A 179 -9.48 -12.73 11.45
C THR A 179 -10.95 -13.05 11.72
N GLY A 180 -11.75 -12.02 11.95
CA GLY A 180 -13.20 -12.13 12.09
C GLY A 180 -13.93 -12.00 10.76
N VAL A 181 -15.26 -12.08 10.81
CA VAL A 181 -16.13 -11.73 9.68
C VAL A 181 -16.49 -10.25 9.72
N THR A 182 -16.48 -9.60 8.57
CA THR A 182 -17.05 -8.26 8.39
C THR A 182 -18.52 -8.38 8.02
N ASP A 183 -19.35 -8.74 9.00
CA ASP A 183 -20.81 -8.91 8.83
C ASP A 183 -21.56 -8.06 9.89
N PRO A 184 -22.30 -7.02 9.48
CA PRO A 184 -22.51 -6.59 8.09
C PRO A 184 -21.23 -6.02 7.44
N PRO A 185 -21.12 -6.07 6.10
CA PRO A 185 -19.96 -5.53 5.38
C PRO A 185 -19.87 -4.01 5.58
N LEU A 186 -18.64 -3.49 5.53
CA LEU A 186 -18.39 -2.06 5.67
C LEU A 186 -18.59 -1.36 4.31
N PRO A 187 -19.39 -0.28 4.23
CA PRO A 187 -19.51 0.51 3.01
C PRO A 187 -18.22 1.24 2.67
N GLY A 188 -18.08 1.62 1.41
CA GLY A 188 -16.95 2.42 0.94
C GLY A 188 -16.82 3.75 1.70
N GLY A 189 -15.58 4.18 1.93
CA GLY A 189 -15.27 5.43 2.60
C GLY A 189 -15.21 5.38 4.12
N TYR A 190 -15.18 4.18 4.70
CA TYR A 190 -14.88 3.95 6.12
C TYR A 190 -13.72 2.96 6.25
N GLN A 191 -13.07 2.90 7.41
CA GLN A 191 -12.04 1.92 7.74
C GLN A 191 -12.41 1.12 8.99
N PHE A 192 -11.80 -0.05 9.14
CA PHE A 192 -12.02 -0.93 10.28
C PHE A 192 -10.75 -1.63 10.74
N ASP A 193 -10.81 -2.08 11.99
CA ASP A 193 -9.86 -3.05 12.56
C ASP A 193 -10.59 -4.27 13.11
N TYR A 194 -9.93 -5.41 13.06
CA TYR A 194 -10.31 -6.56 13.88
C TYR A 194 -9.86 -6.36 15.33
N ILE A 195 -10.66 -6.82 16.28
CA ILE A 195 -10.35 -6.73 17.71
C ILE A 195 -10.64 -8.06 18.42
N ASN A 196 -9.81 -8.41 19.41
CA ASN A 196 -9.98 -9.61 20.22
C ASN A 196 -10.55 -9.31 21.62
N ALA A 197 -10.93 -10.37 22.33
CA ALA A 197 -11.52 -10.27 23.66
C ALA A 197 -10.56 -9.65 24.67
N GLU A 198 -9.26 -9.94 24.56
CA GLU A 198 -8.24 -9.39 25.45
C GLU A 198 -8.22 -7.87 25.44
N VAL A 199 -8.20 -7.26 24.25
CA VAL A 199 -8.13 -5.80 24.14
C VAL A 199 -9.42 -5.16 24.63
N ILE A 200 -10.58 -5.74 24.31
CA ILE A 200 -11.88 -5.28 24.79
C ILE A 200 -11.92 -5.31 26.33
N GLU A 201 -11.56 -6.45 26.93
CA GLU A 201 -11.60 -6.67 28.38
C GLU A 201 -10.63 -5.75 29.14
N LYS A 202 -9.36 -5.74 28.73
CA LYS A 202 -8.27 -5.14 29.52
C LYS A 202 -8.08 -3.66 29.25
N TYR A 203 -8.29 -3.19 28.02
CA TYR A 203 -7.76 -1.90 27.58
C TYR A 203 -8.83 -0.93 27.07
N MET A 204 -9.96 -1.44 26.56
CA MET A 204 -10.99 -0.59 25.96
C MET A 204 -11.79 0.18 27.02
N THR A 205 -12.02 1.46 26.75
CA THR A 205 -12.81 2.40 27.57
C THR A 205 -13.72 3.24 26.67
N VAL A 206 -14.57 4.10 27.24
CA VAL A 206 -15.37 5.07 26.47
C VAL A 206 -14.91 6.50 26.74
N LYS A 207 -14.62 7.25 25.67
CA LYS A 207 -14.33 8.69 25.72
C LYS A 207 -15.18 9.40 24.68
N ASN A 208 -15.96 10.39 25.10
CA ASN A 208 -16.83 11.18 24.22
C ASN A 208 -17.73 10.30 23.30
N GLY A 209 -18.27 9.21 23.83
CA GLY A 209 -19.12 8.26 23.10
C GLY A 209 -18.39 7.37 22.09
N SER A 210 -17.06 7.39 22.05
CA SER A 210 -16.25 6.50 21.20
C SER A 210 -15.51 5.45 22.05
N LEU A 211 -15.40 4.24 21.53
CA LEU A 211 -14.62 3.15 22.11
C LEU A 211 -13.14 3.49 21.95
N THR A 212 -12.41 3.67 23.04
CA THR A 212 -11.07 4.26 23.05
C THR A 212 -10.05 3.30 23.66
N LEU A 213 -8.93 3.13 22.98
CA LEU A 213 -7.78 2.37 23.47
C LEU A 213 -6.75 3.30 24.17
N PRO A 214 -5.86 2.77 25.03
CA PRO A 214 -4.99 3.59 25.88
C PRO A 214 -4.08 4.55 25.11
N HIS A 215 -3.64 4.17 23.91
CA HIS A 215 -2.78 4.98 23.05
C HIS A 215 -3.55 6.00 22.20
N GLY A 216 -4.89 6.01 22.23
CA GLY A 216 -5.74 7.05 21.62
C GLY A 216 -6.58 6.61 20.42
N THR A 217 -6.35 5.43 19.85
CA THR A 217 -7.18 4.88 18.76
C THR A 217 -8.63 4.74 19.21
N GLN A 218 -9.55 5.16 18.34
CA GLN A 218 -10.97 5.26 18.66
C GLN A 218 -11.83 4.64 17.57
N TYR A 219 -12.91 3.97 17.99
CA TYR A 219 -13.93 3.40 17.11
C TYR A 219 -15.32 3.94 17.47
N LYS A 220 -16.17 4.08 16.47
CA LYS A 220 -17.57 4.49 16.62
C LYS A 220 -18.48 3.32 16.97
N ILE A 221 -18.25 2.16 16.37
CA ILE A 221 -19.09 0.97 16.56
C ILE A 221 -18.20 -0.24 16.86
N LEU A 222 -18.55 -1.00 17.91
CA LEU A 222 -18.07 -2.37 18.10
C LEU A 222 -19.09 -3.36 17.51
N VAL A 223 -18.65 -4.19 16.57
CA VAL A 223 -19.49 -5.18 15.90
C VAL A 223 -19.24 -6.55 16.50
N LEU A 224 -20.31 -7.20 16.97
CA LEU A 224 -20.29 -8.57 17.46
C LEU A 224 -20.66 -9.50 16.30
N PRO A 225 -19.88 -10.58 16.08
CA PRO A 225 -20.19 -11.56 15.05
C PRO A 225 -21.47 -12.33 15.42
N LYS A 226 -22.10 -12.96 14.43
CA LYS A 226 -23.32 -13.76 14.63
C LYS A 226 -23.03 -15.12 15.29
N LEU A 227 -22.39 -15.10 16.45
CA LEU A 227 -22.06 -16.28 17.26
C LEU A 227 -23.04 -16.43 18.44
N GLU A 228 -23.35 -17.68 18.79
CA GLU A 228 -24.18 -17.98 19.97
C GLU A 228 -23.37 -18.01 21.28
N THR A 229 -22.06 -17.82 21.21
CA THR A 229 -21.13 -18.02 22.32
C THR A 229 -20.44 -16.73 22.73
N MET A 230 -20.36 -16.49 24.04
CA MET A 230 -19.53 -15.43 24.66
C MET A 230 -19.24 -15.77 26.13
N ARG A 231 -18.02 -15.51 26.60
CA ARG A 231 -17.65 -15.67 28.02
C ARG A 231 -18.32 -14.60 28.90
N PRO A 232 -18.75 -14.92 30.14
CA PRO A 232 -19.38 -13.96 31.04
C PRO A 232 -18.54 -12.70 31.31
N GLU A 233 -17.21 -12.84 31.38
CA GLU A 233 -16.29 -11.74 31.64
C GLU A 233 -16.30 -10.72 30.50
N LEU A 234 -16.26 -11.19 29.25
CA LEU A 234 -16.34 -10.34 28.06
C LEU A 234 -17.70 -9.63 27.99
N LEU A 235 -18.80 -10.36 28.18
CA LEU A 235 -20.13 -9.74 28.14
C LEU A 235 -20.32 -8.71 29.25
N THR A 236 -19.74 -8.95 30.43
CA THR A 236 -19.72 -7.98 31.54
C THR A 236 -19.00 -6.69 31.12
N LYS A 237 -17.84 -6.81 30.45
CA LYS A 237 -17.12 -5.65 29.94
C LYS A 237 -17.92 -4.91 28.87
N ILE A 238 -18.52 -5.62 27.91
CA ILE A 238 -19.35 -5.02 26.86
C ILE A 238 -20.54 -4.28 27.49
N LYS A 239 -21.22 -4.87 28.48
CA LYS A 239 -22.28 -4.22 29.26
C LYS A 239 -21.81 -2.90 29.87
N GLN A 240 -20.63 -2.90 30.49
CA GLN A 240 -20.03 -1.68 31.06
C GLN A 240 -19.77 -0.62 29.98
N LEU A 241 -19.15 -1.00 28.86
CA LEU A 241 -18.86 -0.09 27.75
C LEU A 241 -20.14 0.54 27.19
N ILE A 242 -21.18 -0.25 26.95
CA ILE A 242 -22.47 0.29 26.48
C ILE A 242 -23.04 1.25 27.53
N HIS A 243 -23.01 0.87 28.81
CA HIS A 243 -23.49 1.75 29.89
C HIS A 243 -22.74 3.10 29.94
N GLU A 244 -21.44 3.11 29.66
CA GLU A 244 -20.59 4.30 29.63
C GLU A 244 -20.76 5.18 28.39
N GLY A 245 -21.35 4.66 27.30
CA GLY A 245 -21.62 5.43 26.09
C GLY A 245 -21.26 4.74 24.78
N ALA A 246 -20.78 3.50 24.80
CA ALA A 246 -20.43 2.78 23.58
C ALA A 246 -21.65 2.43 22.73
N ILE A 247 -21.43 2.38 21.42
CA ILE A 247 -22.36 1.81 20.46
C ILE A 247 -21.85 0.41 20.10
N VAL A 248 -22.70 -0.58 20.31
CA VAL A 248 -22.42 -1.98 19.98
C VAL A 248 -23.47 -2.47 19.00
N MET A 249 -23.08 -3.28 18.04
CA MET A 249 -23.99 -3.87 17.06
C MET A 249 -23.78 -5.38 16.96
N GLY A 250 -24.85 -6.16 17.12
CA GLY A 250 -24.85 -7.60 16.88
C GLY A 250 -25.91 -8.34 17.69
N PRO A 251 -26.13 -9.62 17.37
CA PRO A 251 -27.10 -10.44 18.10
C PRO A 251 -26.60 -10.81 19.51
N PRO A 252 -27.51 -11.13 20.44
CA PRO A 252 -27.12 -11.58 21.77
C PRO A 252 -26.47 -12.97 21.73
N PRO A 253 -25.41 -13.22 22.52
CA PRO A 253 -24.93 -14.58 22.77
C PRO A 253 -25.96 -15.38 23.57
N LYS A 254 -25.88 -16.70 23.53
CA LYS A 254 -26.78 -17.62 24.24
C LYS A 254 -26.10 -18.39 25.36
N ARG A 255 -24.80 -18.68 25.26
CA ARG A 255 -24.07 -19.51 26.22
C ARG A 255 -22.58 -19.17 26.26
N SER A 256 -21.87 -19.68 27.25
CA SER A 256 -20.41 -19.63 27.27
C SER A 256 -19.82 -20.65 26.29
N PRO A 257 -18.73 -20.33 25.57
CA PRO A 257 -17.98 -21.32 24.78
C PRO A 257 -17.20 -22.30 25.68
N SER A 258 -17.06 -22.02 26.98
CA SER A 258 -16.31 -22.82 27.95
C SER A 258 -17.21 -23.70 28.82
N LEU A 259 -16.70 -24.87 29.21
CA LEU A 259 -17.30 -25.73 30.25
C LEU A 259 -17.03 -25.22 31.67
N GLN A 260 -16.18 -24.20 31.82
CA GLN A 260 -15.86 -23.62 33.11
C GLN A 260 -17.11 -23.01 33.76
N ASN A 261 -17.35 -23.38 35.03
CA ASN A 261 -18.45 -22.88 35.87
C ASN A 261 -19.86 -23.15 35.30
N GLN A 262 -20.04 -24.18 34.46
CA GLN A 262 -21.38 -24.55 33.99
C GLN A 262 -22.22 -25.20 35.10
N PRO A 263 -23.55 -24.96 35.17
CA PRO A 263 -24.38 -24.13 34.29
C PRO A 263 -24.48 -22.63 34.69
N GLU A 264 -23.69 -22.17 35.65
CA GLU A 264 -23.77 -20.79 36.15
C GLU A 264 -23.32 -19.76 35.12
N SER A 265 -22.28 -20.06 34.35
CA SER A 265 -21.81 -19.21 33.24
C SER A 265 -22.95 -18.88 32.25
N ASP A 266 -23.72 -19.89 31.85
CA ASP A 266 -24.86 -19.70 30.94
C ASP A 266 -25.97 -18.87 31.60
N ARG A 267 -26.24 -19.07 32.90
CA ARG A 267 -27.21 -18.24 33.63
C ARG A 267 -26.79 -16.77 33.69
N GLN A 268 -25.50 -16.48 33.91
CA GLN A 268 -24.96 -15.12 33.91
C GLN A 268 -25.11 -14.46 32.54
N ILE A 269 -24.78 -15.18 31.46
CA ILE A 269 -24.98 -14.70 30.08
C ILE A 269 -26.45 -14.37 29.84
N GLN A 270 -27.36 -15.29 30.15
CA GLN A 270 -28.79 -15.09 29.95
C GLN A 270 -29.35 -13.92 30.77
N SER A 271 -28.83 -13.70 31.99
CA SER A 271 -29.20 -12.53 32.79
C SER A 271 -28.77 -11.22 32.12
N MET A 272 -27.49 -11.13 31.71
CA MET A 272 -26.96 -9.93 31.06
C MET A 272 -27.61 -9.67 29.69
N VAL A 273 -27.93 -10.72 28.92
CA VAL A 273 -28.63 -10.59 27.64
C VAL A 273 -30.01 -9.96 27.83
N LYS A 274 -30.78 -10.40 28.84
CA LYS A 274 -32.07 -9.78 29.18
C LYS A 274 -31.89 -8.31 29.57
N GLU A 275 -30.83 -7.97 30.29
CA GLU A 275 -30.54 -6.60 30.68
C GLU A 275 -30.12 -5.70 29.52
N ILE A 276 -29.31 -6.19 28.57
CA ILE A 276 -28.71 -5.40 27.48
C ILE A 276 -29.63 -5.35 26.25
N TRP A 277 -30.10 -6.49 25.75
CA TRP A 277 -30.95 -6.55 24.55
C TRP A 277 -32.44 -6.36 24.88
N ALA A 278 -32.92 -6.91 26.00
CA ALA A 278 -34.36 -6.98 26.33
C ALA A 278 -35.20 -7.40 25.11
N ASP A 279 -35.99 -6.48 24.57
CA ASP A 279 -36.93 -6.71 23.47
C ASP A 279 -36.31 -6.59 22.06
N VAL A 280 -35.01 -6.27 21.96
CA VAL A 280 -34.28 -6.17 20.67
C VAL A 280 -34.08 -7.55 20.06
N ASP A 281 -34.87 -7.87 19.03
CA ASP A 281 -34.85 -9.13 18.28
C ASP A 281 -34.14 -9.04 16.92
N GLY A 282 -33.82 -7.81 16.47
CA GLY A 282 -33.19 -7.55 15.17
C GLY A 282 -34.16 -7.57 13.98
N VAL A 283 -35.45 -7.77 14.22
CA VAL A 283 -36.49 -7.81 13.18
C VAL A 283 -37.56 -6.75 13.45
N ASN A 284 -38.28 -6.87 14.56
CA ASN A 284 -39.31 -5.94 14.97
C ASN A 284 -38.75 -4.79 15.82
N SER A 285 -37.70 -5.07 16.60
CA SER A 285 -36.96 -4.09 17.39
C SER A 285 -35.47 -4.26 17.13
N LYS A 286 -34.86 -3.27 16.48
CA LYS A 286 -33.46 -3.30 16.04
C LYS A 286 -32.51 -2.48 16.92
N LEU A 287 -33.03 -1.71 17.86
CA LEU A 287 -32.25 -0.72 18.61
C LEU A 287 -32.75 -0.62 20.04
N ARG A 288 -31.82 -0.49 20.98
CA ARG A 288 -32.13 -0.09 22.35
C ARG A 288 -31.04 0.79 22.94
N LYS A 289 -31.44 1.86 23.62
CA LYS A 289 -30.55 2.62 24.50
C LYS A 289 -30.35 1.88 25.80
N PHE A 290 -29.10 1.78 26.26
CA PHE A 290 -28.74 1.13 27.51
C PHE A 290 -27.63 1.93 28.20
N GLY A 291 -27.91 2.46 29.39
CA GLY A 291 -27.08 3.50 30.00
C GLY A 291 -26.92 4.72 29.07
N LYS A 292 -25.69 5.15 28.83
CA LYS A 292 -25.38 6.29 27.94
C LYS A 292 -25.20 5.87 26.47
N GLY A 293 -25.07 4.57 26.20
CA GLY A 293 -24.81 4.01 24.89
C GLY A 293 -26.03 3.31 24.30
N MET A 294 -25.79 2.43 23.33
CA MET A 294 -26.85 1.66 22.68
C MET A 294 -26.37 0.32 22.12
N ILE A 295 -27.32 -0.61 21.99
CA ILE A 295 -27.17 -1.89 21.31
C ILE A 295 -28.05 -1.89 20.06
N MET A 296 -27.46 -2.29 18.92
CA MET A 296 -28.13 -2.44 17.63
C MET A 296 -28.13 -3.92 17.22
N ASN A 297 -29.17 -4.38 16.53
CA ASN A 297 -29.23 -5.73 15.98
C ASN A 297 -30.02 -5.72 14.67
N GLY A 298 -29.61 -6.54 13.69
CA GLY A 298 -30.32 -6.68 12.41
C GLY A 298 -30.28 -5.45 11.50
N MET A 299 -29.33 -4.54 11.70
CA MET A 299 -29.07 -3.39 10.82
C MET A 299 -27.91 -3.69 9.86
N ASN A 300 -27.92 -3.05 8.69
CA ASN A 300 -26.69 -2.90 7.89
C ASN A 300 -25.85 -1.71 8.40
N MET A 301 -24.64 -1.52 7.87
CA MET A 301 -23.73 -0.46 8.33
C MET A 301 -24.22 0.93 7.96
N GLU A 302 -24.86 1.10 6.81
CA GLU A 302 -25.39 2.39 6.36
C GLU A 302 -26.51 2.88 7.28
N GLU A 303 -27.43 2.00 7.68
CA GLU A 303 -28.47 2.25 8.68
C GLU A 303 -27.86 2.65 10.03
N ALA A 304 -26.84 1.90 10.48
CA ALA A 304 -26.16 2.16 11.75
C ALA A 304 -25.44 3.50 11.75
N PHE A 305 -24.69 3.82 10.68
CA PHE A 305 -23.97 5.10 10.55
C PHE A 305 -24.91 6.30 10.45
N ALA A 306 -26.01 6.18 9.68
CA ALA A 306 -27.03 7.21 9.61
C ALA A 306 -27.64 7.51 10.98
N LEU A 307 -27.95 6.47 11.77
CA LEU A 307 -28.52 6.61 13.11
C LEU A 307 -27.60 7.38 14.08
N ILE A 308 -26.27 7.21 13.95
CA ILE A 308 -25.28 7.87 14.81
C ILE A 308 -24.66 9.12 14.17
N ASN A 309 -25.16 9.56 13.01
CA ASN A 309 -24.63 10.67 12.22
C ASN A 309 -23.12 10.55 11.91
N CYS A 310 -22.64 9.32 11.75
CA CYS A 310 -21.29 9.04 11.27
C CYS A 310 -21.29 9.19 9.75
N ILE A 311 -20.50 10.11 9.24
CA ILE A 311 -20.30 10.32 7.81
C ILE A 311 -19.02 9.59 7.36
N PRO A 312 -18.89 9.27 6.06
CA PRO A 312 -17.68 8.67 5.52
C PRO A 312 -16.44 9.47 5.90
N ASP A 313 -15.35 8.75 6.17
CA ASP A 313 -14.05 9.34 6.45
C ASP A 313 -13.39 9.89 5.18
N CYS A 314 -13.50 9.14 4.08
CA CYS A 314 -13.08 9.56 2.75
C CYS A 314 -14.03 8.98 1.70
N GLN A 315 -15.00 9.77 1.24
CA GLN A 315 -15.91 9.30 0.19
C GLN A 315 -15.16 9.18 -1.14
N LEU A 316 -15.22 8.00 -1.75
CA LEU A 316 -14.54 7.64 -3.00
C LEU A 316 -15.55 7.05 -4.01
N PRO A 317 -15.16 6.89 -5.30
CA PRO A 317 -15.97 6.16 -6.27
C PRO A 317 -16.31 4.74 -5.80
N GLN A 318 -17.54 4.31 -6.06
CA GLN A 318 -18.05 2.99 -5.63
C GLN A 318 -17.46 1.79 -6.40
N ASN A 319 -16.71 2.05 -7.47
CA ASN A 319 -16.07 1.00 -8.29
C ASN A 319 -14.78 0.44 -7.67
N ASN A 320 -14.40 0.89 -6.46
CA ASN A 320 -13.20 0.46 -5.74
C ASN A 320 -11.87 0.68 -6.52
N SER A 321 -11.87 1.64 -7.45
CA SER A 321 -10.69 2.01 -8.24
C SER A 321 -9.60 2.69 -7.40
N ILE A 322 -9.99 3.38 -6.32
CA ILE A 322 -9.08 4.08 -5.41
C ILE A 322 -9.16 3.45 -4.02
N HIS A 323 -8.02 3.05 -3.47
CA HIS A 323 -7.88 2.64 -2.08
C HIS A 323 -7.30 3.77 -1.25
N TYR A 324 -7.64 3.83 0.04
CA TYR A 324 -7.09 4.84 0.94
C TYR A 324 -6.78 4.31 2.33
N GLY A 325 -5.83 4.96 3.00
CA GLY A 325 -5.59 4.84 4.44
C GLY A 325 -5.53 6.24 5.07
N HIS A 326 -5.90 6.37 6.34
CA HIS A 326 -5.95 7.65 7.03
C HIS A 326 -5.19 7.61 8.36
N ARG A 327 -4.30 8.59 8.55
CA ARG A 327 -3.60 8.83 9.81
C ARG A 327 -3.92 10.20 10.37
N THR A 328 -4.24 10.24 11.65
CA THR A 328 -4.50 11.47 12.40
C THR A 328 -3.29 11.84 13.24
N LEU A 329 -2.91 13.11 13.18
CA LEU A 329 -1.83 13.73 13.93
C LEU A 329 -2.40 14.68 14.99
N GLU A 330 -1.57 15.20 15.88
CA GLU A 330 -1.99 16.23 16.84
C GLU A 330 -2.53 17.50 16.16
N ASN A 331 -1.97 17.88 15.01
CA ASN A 331 -2.29 19.11 14.30
C ASN A 331 -2.73 18.89 12.84
N GLY A 332 -2.96 17.65 12.39
CA GLY A 332 -3.03 17.35 10.97
C GLY A 332 -3.68 16.02 10.64
N GLU A 333 -4.08 15.88 9.38
CA GLU A 333 -4.52 14.60 8.83
C GLU A 333 -3.62 14.23 7.63
N ILE A 334 -3.36 12.94 7.45
CA ILE A 334 -2.65 12.36 6.32
C ILE A 334 -3.54 11.30 5.70
N TYR A 335 -3.95 11.49 4.45
CA TYR A 335 -4.61 10.45 3.66
C TYR A 335 -3.63 9.92 2.62
N PHE A 336 -3.40 8.62 2.60
CA PHE A 336 -2.75 7.94 1.49
C PHE A 336 -3.83 7.49 0.51
N LEU A 337 -3.71 7.81 -0.78
CA LEU A 337 -4.62 7.36 -1.82
C LEU A 337 -3.82 6.64 -2.90
N SER A 338 -4.34 5.53 -3.39
CA SER A 338 -3.73 4.73 -4.45
C SER A 338 -4.75 4.36 -5.52
N ASN A 339 -4.44 4.68 -6.77
CA ASN A 339 -5.12 4.14 -7.93
C ASN A 339 -4.76 2.67 -8.09
N GLN A 340 -5.78 1.81 -8.18
CA GLN A 340 -5.64 0.37 -8.29
C GLN A 340 -5.91 -0.13 -9.72
N THR A 341 -6.11 0.79 -10.68
CA THR A 341 -6.35 0.47 -12.09
C THR A 341 -5.15 0.86 -12.95
N ASN A 342 -5.08 0.26 -14.14
CA ASN A 342 -4.12 0.58 -15.18
C ASN A 342 -4.55 1.79 -16.04
N GLU A 343 -5.52 2.58 -15.58
CA GLU A 343 -6.08 3.72 -16.30
C GLU A 343 -6.00 4.98 -15.44
N GLU A 344 -5.90 6.16 -16.07
CA GLU A 344 -6.01 7.43 -15.35
C GLU A 344 -7.39 7.54 -14.67
N GLN A 345 -7.39 7.93 -13.39
CA GLN A 345 -8.60 8.17 -12.62
C GLN A 345 -8.73 9.65 -12.28
N ILE A 346 -9.84 10.25 -12.66
CA ILE A 346 -10.26 11.57 -12.20
C ILE A 346 -11.31 11.37 -11.12
N VAL A 347 -10.99 11.80 -9.90
CA VAL A 347 -11.82 11.57 -8.72
C VAL A 347 -11.96 12.84 -7.89
N TYR A 348 -13.02 12.90 -7.09
CA TYR A 348 -13.32 14.03 -6.21
C TYR A 348 -13.49 13.50 -4.78
N PRO A 349 -12.42 13.05 -4.09
CA PRO A 349 -12.57 12.50 -2.77
C PRO A 349 -13.09 13.55 -1.80
N GLU A 350 -14.07 13.16 -0.98
CA GLU A 350 -14.63 14.00 0.07
C GLU A 350 -14.08 13.54 1.42
N PHE A 351 -13.15 14.33 1.96
CA PHE A 351 -12.44 14.03 3.19
C PHE A 351 -13.21 14.57 4.39
N ARG A 352 -13.25 13.82 5.49
CA ARG A 352 -13.82 14.23 6.78
C ARG A 352 -12.91 15.20 7.55
N VAL A 353 -12.50 16.25 6.85
CA VAL A 353 -11.61 17.31 7.33
C VAL A 353 -12.19 18.66 6.91
N THR A 354 -12.07 19.67 7.77
CA THR A 354 -12.51 21.05 7.48
C THR A 354 -11.49 22.06 7.95
N GLY A 355 -11.50 23.25 7.32
CA GLY A 355 -10.69 24.40 7.74
C GLY A 355 -9.17 24.22 7.60
N LYS A 356 -8.71 23.23 6.83
CA LYS A 356 -7.29 22.96 6.56
C LYS A 356 -7.01 22.91 5.05
N GLN A 357 -5.85 23.45 4.66
CA GLN A 357 -5.36 23.48 3.28
C GLN A 357 -4.92 22.08 2.86
N PRO A 358 -5.53 21.48 1.81
CA PRO A 358 -4.99 20.26 1.22
C PRO A 358 -3.65 20.55 0.51
N GLU A 359 -2.67 19.68 0.74
CA GLU A 359 -1.41 19.62 0.01
C GLU A 359 -1.28 18.23 -0.63
N LEU A 360 -0.80 18.18 -1.88
CA LEU A 360 -0.41 16.95 -2.55
C LEU A 360 1.08 16.69 -2.28
N TRP A 361 1.38 15.56 -1.67
CA TRP A 361 2.75 15.11 -1.40
C TRP A 361 2.98 13.84 -2.22
N ASP A 362 3.89 13.92 -3.19
CA ASP A 362 4.21 12.82 -4.09
C ASP A 362 5.35 11.97 -3.48
N PRO A 363 5.10 10.71 -3.09
CA PRO A 363 6.12 9.84 -2.52
C PRO A 363 7.18 9.37 -3.52
N THR A 364 6.95 9.45 -4.83
CA THR A 364 7.92 9.02 -5.85
C THR A 364 9.07 10.03 -5.98
N THR A 365 8.73 11.32 -6.04
CA THR A 365 9.70 12.42 -6.17
C THR A 365 10.06 13.09 -4.84
N GLY A 366 9.16 13.03 -3.85
CA GLY A 366 9.23 13.82 -2.62
C GLY A 366 8.77 15.26 -2.80
N SER A 367 8.13 15.59 -3.93
CA SER A 367 7.59 16.93 -4.16
C SER A 367 6.34 17.19 -3.31
N ILE A 368 6.16 18.45 -2.94
CA ILE A 368 5.04 18.92 -2.13
C ILE A 368 4.48 20.17 -2.80
N ARG A 369 3.17 20.22 -2.98
CA ARG A 369 2.48 21.41 -3.48
C ARG A 369 1.11 21.59 -2.84
N PRO A 370 0.62 22.83 -2.66
CA PRO A 370 -0.76 23.06 -2.28
C PRO A 370 -1.70 22.61 -3.42
N LEU A 371 -2.89 22.16 -3.05
CA LEU A 371 -4.03 21.98 -3.95
C LEU A 371 -4.95 23.19 -3.79
N SER A 372 -4.87 24.12 -4.73
CA SER A 372 -5.60 25.38 -4.68
C SER A 372 -7.11 25.16 -4.82
N ALA A 373 -7.53 24.16 -5.61
CA ALA A 373 -8.94 23.86 -5.84
C ALA A 373 -9.48 22.86 -4.82
N TYR A 374 -10.50 23.27 -4.07
CA TYR A 374 -11.25 22.41 -3.15
C TYR A 374 -12.58 23.06 -2.76
N GLU A 375 -13.56 22.25 -2.41
CA GLU A 375 -14.85 22.71 -1.89
C GLU A 375 -14.94 22.41 -0.40
N LEU A 376 -15.01 23.47 0.42
CA LEU A 376 -15.23 23.34 1.86
C LEU A 376 -16.73 23.22 2.15
N LYS A 377 -17.13 22.11 2.75
CA LYS A 377 -18.48 21.89 3.30
C LYS A 377 -18.46 22.02 4.83
N GLU A 378 -19.62 21.89 5.46
CA GLU A 378 -19.77 22.03 6.92
C GLU A 378 -18.90 21.02 7.71
N ARG A 379 -18.82 19.77 7.23
CA ARG A 379 -18.12 18.67 7.92
C ARG A 379 -17.00 18.01 7.10
N THR A 380 -16.84 18.42 5.85
CA THR A 380 -15.96 17.75 4.89
C THR A 380 -15.30 18.74 3.94
N THR A 381 -14.29 18.28 3.21
CA THR A 381 -13.63 19.01 2.13
C THR A 381 -13.55 18.11 0.90
N ILE A 382 -14.07 18.55 -0.25
CA ILE A 382 -13.90 17.86 -1.53
C ILE A 382 -12.65 18.38 -2.21
N VAL A 383 -11.78 17.50 -2.71
CA VAL A 383 -10.56 17.88 -3.44
C VAL A 383 -10.53 17.18 -4.79
N PRO A 384 -10.60 17.89 -5.93
CA PRO A 384 -10.42 17.28 -7.25
C PRO A 384 -9.00 16.72 -7.40
N LEU A 385 -8.88 15.44 -7.76
CA LEU A 385 -7.63 14.74 -7.99
C LEU A 385 -7.62 14.05 -9.36
N LYS A 386 -6.44 14.00 -9.98
CA LYS A 386 -6.13 13.18 -11.14
C LYS A 386 -4.96 12.27 -10.77
N LEU A 387 -5.14 10.96 -10.95
CA LEU A 387 -4.16 9.93 -10.63
C LEU A 387 -3.86 9.10 -11.89
N ALA A 388 -2.59 9.03 -12.28
CA ALA A 388 -2.13 8.19 -13.38
C ALA A 388 -2.33 6.69 -13.06
N PRO A 389 -2.19 5.78 -14.05
CA PRO A 389 -2.21 4.34 -13.83
C PRO A 389 -1.34 3.92 -12.65
N PHE A 390 -1.93 3.23 -11.67
CA PHE A 390 -1.28 2.75 -10.45
C PHE A 390 -0.57 3.83 -9.59
N GLU A 391 -0.85 5.12 -9.79
CA GLU A 391 -0.26 6.20 -9.02
C GLU A 391 -0.74 6.18 -7.56
N SER A 392 0.11 6.60 -6.63
CA SER A 392 -0.26 6.81 -5.23
C SER A 392 0.34 8.10 -4.70
N VAL A 393 -0.45 8.79 -3.87
CA VAL A 393 -0.14 10.13 -3.35
C VAL A 393 -0.57 10.24 -1.90
N PHE A 394 -0.02 11.22 -1.20
CA PHE A 394 -0.58 11.68 0.06
C PHE A 394 -1.32 12.99 -0.14
N VAL A 395 -2.54 13.08 0.41
CA VAL A 395 -3.26 14.34 0.61
C VAL A 395 -3.15 14.70 2.09
N VAL A 396 -2.45 15.79 2.36
CA VAL A 396 -2.04 16.20 3.70
C VAL A 396 -2.74 17.49 4.10
N PHE A 397 -3.30 17.53 5.30
CA PHE A 397 -4.03 18.67 5.86
C PHE A 397 -3.36 19.15 7.14
N LEU A 398 -2.45 20.12 7.04
CA LEU A 398 -1.70 20.65 8.21
C LEU A 398 -2.03 22.11 8.53
N LYS A 399 -2.09 22.94 7.49
CA LYS A 399 -2.21 24.40 7.65
C LYS A 399 -3.67 24.81 7.66
N LYS A 400 -4.05 25.78 8.49
CA LYS A 400 -5.40 26.34 8.49
C LYS A 400 -5.67 27.10 7.19
N THR A 401 -6.91 27.05 6.71
CA THR A 401 -7.35 27.81 5.52
C THR A 401 -8.85 28.15 5.59
N GLY A 402 -9.28 29.08 4.74
CA GLY A 402 -10.68 29.37 4.48
C GLY A 402 -11.23 28.61 3.25
N PRO A 403 -12.41 28.96 2.74
CA PRO A 403 -12.90 28.44 1.46
C PRO A 403 -11.92 28.74 0.33
N SER A 404 -11.81 27.83 -0.65
CA SER A 404 -11.10 28.12 -1.89
C SER A 404 -11.93 29.05 -2.79
N SER A 405 -11.25 29.80 -3.66
CA SER A 405 -11.87 30.52 -4.77
C SER A 405 -12.28 29.61 -5.94
N THR A 406 -11.86 28.35 -5.95
CA THR A 406 -12.10 27.42 -7.06
C THR A 406 -12.23 25.96 -6.58
N ASN A 407 -12.96 25.15 -7.35
CA ASN A 407 -13.07 23.70 -7.21
C ASN A 407 -12.82 22.99 -8.55
N ALA A 408 -12.21 23.67 -9.54
CA ALA A 408 -11.94 23.10 -10.85
C ALA A 408 -10.74 22.14 -10.82
N LEU A 409 -10.86 21.01 -11.51
CA LEU A 409 -9.77 20.04 -11.65
C LEU A 409 -8.51 20.67 -12.26
N ASP A 410 -8.67 21.51 -13.28
CA ASP A 410 -7.56 22.10 -14.03
C ASP A 410 -6.74 23.10 -13.21
N ASP A 411 -7.27 23.64 -12.11
CA ASP A 411 -6.49 24.49 -11.20
C ASP A 411 -5.57 23.65 -10.31
N ASN A 412 -5.93 22.40 -10.01
CA ASN A 412 -5.06 21.45 -9.31
C ASN A 412 -4.15 20.66 -10.27
N PHE A 413 -4.63 20.35 -11.47
CA PHE A 413 -3.97 19.50 -12.47
C PHE A 413 -4.06 20.15 -13.87
N PRO A 414 -3.41 21.31 -14.04
CA PRO A 414 -3.45 22.06 -15.30
C PRO A 414 -2.89 21.22 -16.44
N LYS A 415 -3.51 21.34 -17.62
CA LYS A 415 -3.08 20.62 -18.81
C LYS A 415 -1.67 21.07 -19.20
N PRO A 416 -0.69 20.15 -19.33
CA PRO A 416 0.63 20.49 -19.83
C PRO A 416 0.58 20.96 -21.29
N GLU A 417 1.38 21.98 -21.60
CA GLU A 417 1.62 22.44 -22.97
C GLU A 417 2.94 21.89 -23.46
N THR A 418 2.91 21.02 -24.48
CA THR A 418 4.12 20.46 -25.09
C THR A 418 4.97 21.56 -25.72
N ILE A 419 6.21 21.69 -25.26
CA ILE A 419 7.22 22.60 -25.81
C ILE A 419 7.94 21.91 -26.97
N VAL A 420 8.35 20.66 -26.77
CA VAL A 420 9.06 19.88 -27.78
C VAL A 420 8.74 18.39 -27.63
N GLU A 421 8.51 17.73 -28.75
CA GLU A 421 8.49 16.27 -28.86
C GLU A 421 9.85 15.81 -29.42
N LEU A 422 10.54 14.92 -28.71
CA LEU A 422 11.91 14.49 -29.04
C LEU A 422 11.91 13.42 -30.14
N THR A 423 11.45 13.81 -31.34
CA THR A 423 11.39 12.97 -32.54
C THR A 423 12.74 12.82 -33.25
N GLY A 424 12.85 11.86 -34.16
CA GLY A 424 14.06 11.62 -34.95
C GLY A 424 15.12 10.78 -34.21
N PRO A 425 16.36 10.72 -34.71
CA PRO A 425 17.32 9.68 -34.33
C PRO A 425 17.75 9.78 -32.87
N TRP A 426 17.82 8.63 -32.22
CA TRP A 426 18.40 8.40 -30.90
C TRP A 426 19.66 7.55 -31.04
N ILE A 427 20.73 7.94 -30.35
CA ILE A 427 21.97 7.15 -30.31
C ILE A 427 21.94 6.28 -29.06
N ILE A 428 22.02 4.97 -29.25
CA ILE A 428 21.88 3.99 -28.17
C ILE A 428 23.17 3.18 -28.04
N ASN A 429 23.69 3.13 -26.82
CA ASN A 429 24.82 2.29 -26.45
C ASN A 429 24.33 1.16 -25.55
N PHE A 430 24.51 -0.08 -26.01
CA PHE A 430 24.34 -1.27 -25.21
C PHE A 430 25.68 -1.70 -24.62
N ASP A 431 25.66 -2.49 -23.55
CA ASP A 431 26.87 -3.07 -22.95
C ASP A 431 27.33 -4.33 -23.73
N PRO A 432 28.50 -4.31 -24.40
CA PRO A 432 29.00 -5.47 -25.13
C PRO A 432 29.38 -6.64 -24.22
N SER A 433 29.72 -6.36 -22.96
CA SER A 433 29.98 -7.41 -21.96
C SER A 433 28.72 -8.20 -21.58
N GLN A 434 27.53 -7.67 -21.93
CA GLN A 434 26.23 -8.32 -21.79
C GLN A 434 25.64 -8.72 -23.16
N ARG A 435 26.49 -8.94 -24.17
CA ARG A 435 26.12 -9.31 -25.54
C ARG A 435 25.31 -8.25 -26.30
N GLY A 436 25.40 -7.00 -25.89
CA GLY A 436 24.91 -5.88 -26.69
C GLY A 436 25.84 -5.57 -27.88
N PRO A 437 25.36 -4.84 -28.90
CA PRO A 437 26.20 -4.39 -30.00
C PRO A 437 27.43 -3.58 -29.54
N GLU A 438 28.61 -3.87 -30.11
CA GLU A 438 29.86 -3.16 -29.79
C GLU A 438 29.86 -1.68 -30.15
N LYS A 439 29.13 -1.32 -31.21
CA LYS A 439 29.04 0.05 -31.73
C LYS A 439 27.70 0.67 -31.36
N PRO A 440 27.63 2.00 -31.19
CA PRO A 440 26.36 2.68 -31.01
C PRO A 440 25.39 2.37 -32.15
N VAL A 441 24.13 2.14 -31.81
CA VAL A 441 23.04 1.89 -32.75
C VAL A 441 22.17 3.14 -32.84
N ILE A 442 21.64 3.43 -34.03
CA ILE A 442 20.75 4.56 -34.25
C ILE A 442 19.32 4.03 -34.35
N PHE A 443 18.43 4.52 -33.48
CA PHE A 443 17.00 4.29 -33.58
C PHE A 443 16.34 5.56 -34.14
N GLU A 444 15.88 5.51 -35.38
CA GLU A 444 15.10 6.60 -36.00
C GLU A 444 13.77 6.83 -35.27
N LYS A 445 13.24 5.76 -34.66
CA LYS A 445 12.08 5.78 -33.77
C LYS A 445 12.38 4.87 -32.58
N LEU A 446 11.96 5.32 -31.40
CA LEU A 446 11.95 4.48 -30.20
C LEU A 446 11.08 3.25 -30.45
N GLN A 447 11.52 2.10 -29.97
CA GLN A 447 10.88 0.81 -30.22
C GLN A 447 11.19 -0.18 -29.10
N ASP A 448 10.35 -1.19 -28.98
CA ASP A 448 10.59 -2.35 -28.14
C ASP A 448 11.76 -3.18 -28.68
N TRP A 449 12.78 -3.37 -27.86
CA TRP A 449 13.97 -4.16 -28.21
C TRP A 449 13.60 -5.60 -28.60
N SER A 450 12.57 -6.17 -27.98
CA SER A 450 12.14 -7.56 -28.20
C SER A 450 11.66 -7.83 -29.63
N LEU A 451 11.34 -6.76 -30.38
CA LEU A 451 10.91 -6.80 -31.77
C LEU A 451 12.06 -6.57 -32.77
N SER A 452 13.28 -6.31 -32.29
CA SER A 452 14.45 -6.07 -33.14
C SER A 452 14.80 -7.30 -33.99
N SER A 453 15.24 -7.05 -35.23
CA SER A 453 15.83 -8.08 -36.09
C SER A 453 17.28 -8.43 -35.71
N ASP A 454 17.97 -7.56 -34.95
CA ASP A 454 19.30 -7.86 -34.40
C ASP A 454 19.15 -8.64 -33.09
N GLU A 455 19.64 -9.89 -33.08
CA GLU A 455 19.54 -10.78 -31.91
C GLU A 455 20.26 -10.25 -30.67
N GLN A 456 21.31 -9.42 -30.84
CA GLN A 456 22.02 -8.78 -29.73
C GLN A 456 21.15 -7.76 -29.01
N ILE A 457 20.17 -7.17 -29.71
CA ILE A 457 19.20 -6.22 -29.15
C ILE A 457 17.95 -6.98 -28.70
N LYS A 458 17.45 -7.91 -29.54
CA LYS A 458 16.24 -8.70 -29.29
C LYS A 458 16.24 -9.40 -27.94
N TYR A 459 17.37 -10.03 -27.61
CA TYR A 459 17.56 -10.79 -26.39
C TYR A 459 18.40 -10.04 -25.35
N TYR A 460 18.53 -8.71 -25.47
CA TYR A 460 19.35 -7.93 -24.55
C TYR A 460 18.73 -7.90 -23.14
N SER A 461 19.57 -8.07 -22.11
CA SER A 461 19.22 -7.79 -20.72
C SER A 461 20.37 -7.05 -20.06
N GLY A 462 20.10 -5.87 -19.50
CA GLY A 462 21.13 -5.00 -18.94
C GLY A 462 20.75 -3.53 -19.03
N THR A 463 21.76 -2.67 -19.17
CA THR A 463 21.59 -1.22 -19.29
C THR A 463 21.82 -0.77 -20.72
N ALA A 464 20.89 -0.02 -21.29
CA ALA A 464 21.07 0.71 -22.54
C ALA A 464 21.07 2.23 -22.27
N ILE A 465 22.05 2.92 -22.85
CA ILE A 465 22.21 4.37 -22.69
C ILE A 465 21.70 5.06 -23.96
N TYR A 466 20.61 5.80 -23.83
CA TYR A 466 20.02 6.62 -24.88
C TYR A 466 20.57 8.04 -24.80
N ASN A 467 21.01 8.58 -25.93
CA ASN A 467 21.48 9.94 -26.07
C ASN A 467 20.65 10.70 -27.11
N LYS A 468 20.26 11.92 -26.77
CA LYS A 468 19.50 12.83 -27.63
C LYS A 468 19.95 14.26 -27.45
N GLU A 469 20.34 14.90 -28.55
CA GLU A 469 20.43 16.36 -28.60
C GLU A 469 19.09 16.94 -29.04
N PHE A 470 18.70 18.05 -28.44
CA PHE A 470 17.50 18.79 -28.82
C PHE A 470 17.67 20.27 -28.53
N SER A 471 16.79 21.11 -29.07
CA SER A 471 16.82 22.55 -28.81
C SER A 471 15.47 23.04 -28.32
N ILE A 472 15.50 24.02 -27.43
CA ILE A 472 14.31 24.73 -26.95
C ILE A 472 14.44 26.21 -27.28
N ASP A 473 13.46 26.75 -27.99
CA ASP A 473 13.46 28.15 -28.42
C ASP A 473 13.10 29.10 -27.27
N GLU A 474 12.10 28.72 -26.47
CA GLU A 474 11.57 29.52 -25.38
C GLU A 474 11.24 28.67 -24.15
N LEU A 475 11.55 29.21 -22.98
CA LEU A 475 11.21 28.61 -21.68
C LEU A 475 10.21 29.53 -20.98
N PRO A 476 8.95 29.10 -20.80
CA PRO A 476 7.94 29.91 -20.11
C PRO A 476 8.35 30.21 -18.67
N ALA A 477 8.52 31.49 -18.33
CA ALA A 477 8.95 31.91 -17.01
C ALA A 477 7.91 31.58 -15.93
N GLY A 478 8.36 30.98 -14.82
CA GLY A 478 7.49 30.61 -13.70
C GLY A 478 6.74 29.29 -13.88
N ASN A 479 6.80 28.65 -15.06
CA ASN A 479 6.24 27.33 -15.27
C ASN A 479 7.23 26.25 -14.83
N LYS A 480 6.69 25.09 -14.46
CA LYS A 480 7.45 23.84 -14.36
C LYS A 480 7.68 23.28 -15.74
N ILE A 481 8.88 22.75 -15.97
CA ILE A 481 9.25 22.04 -17.20
C ILE A 481 9.37 20.57 -16.87
N ILE A 482 8.49 19.77 -17.46
CA ILE A 482 8.36 18.35 -17.19
C ILE A 482 8.87 17.57 -18.40
N LEU A 483 9.80 16.66 -18.16
CA LEU A 483 10.18 15.62 -19.12
C LEU A 483 9.26 14.42 -18.89
N ASP A 484 8.57 13.99 -19.94
CA ASP A 484 7.79 12.75 -19.98
C ASP A 484 8.49 11.76 -20.90
N LEU A 485 8.85 10.58 -20.37
CA LEU A 485 9.50 9.53 -21.15
C LEU A 485 8.50 8.65 -21.93
N GLY A 486 7.20 8.85 -21.75
CA GLY A 486 6.16 7.97 -22.29
C GLY A 486 6.06 6.71 -21.44
N GLU A 487 6.51 5.58 -21.98
CA GLU A 487 6.55 4.30 -21.27
C GLU A 487 7.89 3.59 -21.52
N LEU A 488 8.34 2.83 -20.52
CA LEU A 488 9.54 2.00 -20.63
C LEU A 488 9.45 0.78 -19.72
N VAL A 489 10.30 -0.21 -20.01
CA VAL A 489 10.57 -1.33 -19.10
C VAL A 489 12.06 -1.36 -18.79
N ALA A 490 12.51 -1.31 -17.54
CA ALA A 490 11.81 -1.38 -16.25
C ALA A 490 12.03 -0.14 -15.37
N MET A 491 13.24 0.44 -15.39
CA MET A 491 13.58 1.67 -14.67
C MET A 491 14.52 2.51 -15.54
N ALA A 492 14.57 3.82 -15.28
CA ALA A 492 15.54 4.69 -15.93
C ALA A 492 16.11 5.76 -15.00
N LYS A 493 17.40 6.08 -15.20
CA LYS A 493 18.04 7.29 -14.65
C LYS A 493 18.24 8.32 -15.74
N VAL A 494 17.88 9.56 -15.45
CA VAL A 494 17.85 10.65 -16.44
C VAL A 494 18.88 11.71 -16.09
N TYR A 495 19.57 12.21 -17.12
CA TYR A 495 20.50 13.31 -17.01
C TYR A 495 20.23 14.34 -18.11
N VAL A 496 20.14 15.61 -17.71
CA VAL A 496 19.96 16.75 -18.61
C VAL A 496 21.18 17.64 -18.50
N ASN A 497 21.83 17.91 -19.63
CA ASN A 497 23.05 18.72 -19.70
C ASN A 497 24.16 18.22 -18.74
N GLY A 498 24.26 16.89 -18.59
CA GLY A 498 25.23 16.23 -17.71
C GLY A 498 24.83 16.17 -16.23
N ASN A 499 23.75 16.84 -15.81
CA ASN A 499 23.28 16.84 -14.44
C ASN A 499 22.20 15.78 -14.22
N TYR A 500 22.26 15.07 -13.09
CA TYR A 500 21.26 14.06 -12.72
C TYR A 500 19.91 14.72 -12.42
N ALA A 501 18.88 14.32 -13.17
CA ALA A 501 17.51 14.81 -13.04
C ALA A 501 16.65 13.98 -12.08
N GLY A 502 17.05 12.73 -11.82
CA GLY A 502 16.26 11.77 -11.06
C GLY A 502 16.12 10.46 -11.83
N GLY A 503 15.27 9.58 -11.31
CA GLY A 503 14.94 8.33 -11.99
C GLY A 503 13.44 8.05 -11.97
N VAL A 504 13.00 7.24 -12.93
CA VAL A 504 11.61 6.82 -13.09
C VAL A 504 11.53 5.30 -13.09
N TRP A 505 10.46 4.77 -12.51
CA TRP A 505 10.24 3.33 -12.36
C TRP A 505 8.76 2.93 -12.38
N THR A 506 7.86 3.91 -12.51
CA THR A 506 6.42 3.73 -12.52
C THR A 506 5.76 4.92 -13.20
N SER A 507 4.47 4.79 -13.50
CA SER A 507 3.64 5.84 -14.08
C SER A 507 3.24 6.90 -13.02
N PRO A 508 3.17 8.19 -13.39
CA PRO A 508 3.58 8.74 -14.68
C PRO A 508 5.11 8.80 -14.80
N TRP A 509 5.67 8.49 -15.97
CA TRP A 509 7.11 8.36 -16.21
C TRP A 509 7.79 9.73 -16.41
N GLN A 510 7.57 10.62 -15.44
CA GLN A 510 7.85 12.04 -15.55
C GLN A 510 8.88 12.54 -14.53
N LEU A 511 9.62 13.58 -14.91
CA LEU A 511 10.57 14.29 -14.03
C LEU A 511 10.49 15.80 -14.23
N ASP A 512 10.57 16.54 -13.13
CA ASP A 512 10.78 18.00 -13.16
C ASP A 512 12.23 18.31 -13.53
N ILE A 513 12.43 18.91 -14.70
CA ILE A 513 13.74 19.31 -15.23
C ILE A 513 13.89 20.84 -15.31
N THR A 514 13.01 21.60 -14.66
CA THR A 514 12.93 23.07 -14.72
C THR A 514 14.29 23.73 -14.51
N ASN A 515 15.07 23.24 -13.53
CA ASN A 515 16.35 23.85 -13.15
C ASN A 515 17.56 23.29 -13.94
N LEU A 516 17.35 22.34 -14.85
CA LEU A 516 18.41 21.65 -15.58
C LEU A 516 18.45 22.01 -17.06
N ILE A 517 17.33 22.52 -17.57
CA ILE A 517 17.15 22.85 -18.97
C ILE A 517 17.50 24.31 -19.25
N THR A 518 17.97 24.58 -20.48
CA THR A 518 18.36 25.93 -20.91
C THR A 518 17.75 26.26 -22.28
N LYS A 519 17.65 27.55 -22.60
CA LYS A 519 17.30 27.99 -23.96
C LYS A 519 18.43 27.62 -24.92
N GLY A 520 18.07 27.17 -26.12
CA GLY A 520 19.00 26.66 -27.12
C GLY A 520 19.24 25.16 -26.98
N LYS A 521 20.47 24.71 -27.23
CA LYS A 521 20.83 23.30 -27.29
C LYS A 521 20.89 22.67 -25.91
N ASN A 522 20.33 21.47 -25.79
CA ASN A 522 20.37 20.64 -24.59
C ASN A 522 20.70 19.19 -24.95
N ASN A 523 21.29 18.49 -23.99
CA ASN A 523 21.64 17.08 -24.11
C ASN A 523 20.84 16.27 -23.09
N LEU A 524 20.16 15.23 -23.57
CA LEU A 524 19.45 14.25 -22.75
C LEU A 524 20.18 12.92 -22.82
N LYS A 525 20.48 12.35 -21.64
CA LYS A 525 20.95 10.98 -21.48
C LYS A 525 19.95 10.21 -20.61
N VAL A 526 19.48 9.07 -21.08
CA VAL A 526 18.58 8.17 -20.34
C VAL A 526 19.22 6.79 -20.23
N GLU A 527 19.48 6.36 -19.01
CA GLU A 527 20.06 5.04 -18.70
C GLU A 527 18.91 4.08 -18.36
N VAL A 528 18.48 3.27 -19.34
CA VAL A 528 17.34 2.35 -19.21
C VAL A 528 17.84 0.96 -18.83
N VAL A 529 17.27 0.38 -17.77
CA VAL A 529 17.50 -1.01 -17.36
C VAL A 529 16.23 -1.83 -17.52
N ASN A 530 16.31 -3.02 -18.11
CA ASN A 530 15.19 -3.94 -18.26
C ASN A 530 15.25 -5.09 -17.24
N THR A 531 14.75 -6.27 -17.59
CA THR A 531 14.82 -7.51 -16.80
C THR A 531 15.76 -8.54 -17.44
N TRP A 532 16.06 -9.64 -16.72
CA TRP A 532 16.84 -10.76 -17.26
C TRP A 532 16.09 -11.70 -18.20
N VAL A 533 14.77 -11.54 -18.35
CA VAL A 533 13.90 -12.50 -19.06
C VAL A 533 14.40 -12.76 -20.48
N ASN A 534 14.67 -11.69 -21.23
CA ASN A 534 15.00 -11.82 -22.65
C ASN A 534 16.35 -12.50 -22.89
N ARG A 535 17.37 -12.20 -22.07
CA ARG A 535 18.68 -12.86 -22.18
C ARG A 535 18.64 -14.31 -21.71
N LEU A 536 17.88 -14.61 -20.65
CA LEU A 536 17.66 -15.98 -20.20
C LEU A 536 17.01 -16.83 -21.30
N ILE A 537 15.98 -16.31 -21.98
CA ILE A 537 15.33 -16.99 -23.11
C ILE A 537 16.28 -17.11 -24.31
N GLY A 538 16.97 -16.02 -24.66
CA GLY A 538 17.91 -16.01 -25.78
C GLY A 538 19.04 -17.04 -25.64
N ASP A 539 19.60 -17.19 -24.44
CA ASP A 539 20.66 -18.18 -24.18
C ASP A 539 20.18 -19.63 -24.30
N LEU A 540 18.89 -19.91 -24.10
CA LEU A 540 18.34 -21.26 -24.28
C LEU A 540 18.39 -21.72 -25.74
N ASN A 541 18.46 -20.79 -26.70
CA ASN A 541 18.67 -21.08 -28.12
C ASN A 541 20.13 -21.42 -28.47
N LEU A 542 21.07 -21.22 -27.55
CA LEU A 542 22.49 -21.48 -27.76
C LEU A 542 22.92 -22.86 -27.24
N PRO A 543 24.01 -23.43 -27.80
CA PRO A 543 24.70 -24.57 -27.20
C PRO A 543 25.07 -24.28 -25.74
N LYS A 544 24.98 -25.29 -24.86
CA LYS A 544 25.20 -25.12 -23.41
C LYS A 544 26.54 -24.44 -23.06
N SER A 545 27.60 -24.69 -23.83
CA SER A 545 28.93 -24.09 -23.65
C SER A 545 29.02 -22.61 -24.01
N GLN A 546 28.02 -22.06 -24.72
CA GLN A 546 27.96 -20.67 -25.15
C GLN A 546 26.97 -19.83 -24.34
N ARG A 547 26.29 -20.43 -23.36
CA ARG A 547 25.36 -19.75 -22.46
C ARG A 547 26.17 -19.04 -21.37
N GLU A 548 26.04 -17.72 -21.31
CA GLU A 548 26.70 -16.91 -20.29
C GLU A 548 25.82 -16.71 -19.07
N THR A 549 24.50 -16.86 -19.24
CA THR A 549 23.56 -16.82 -18.12
C THR A 549 23.59 -18.10 -17.29
N TRP A 550 23.44 -17.93 -15.98
CA TRP A 550 23.34 -19.00 -14.99
C TRP A 550 22.41 -18.58 -13.85
N CYS A 551 21.45 -19.45 -13.53
CA CYS A 551 20.64 -19.38 -12.32
C CYS A 551 20.30 -20.78 -11.80
N SER A 552 19.97 -20.88 -10.51
CA SER A 552 19.63 -22.16 -9.86
C SER A 552 18.30 -22.72 -10.37
N VAL A 553 17.32 -21.85 -10.58
CA VAL A 553 15.98 -22.16 -11.05
C VAL A 553 15.70 -21.28 -12.26
N ASN A 554 15.46 -21.89 -13.42
CA ASN A 554 15.01 -21.18 -14.62
C ASN A 554 13.63 -21.71 -15.01
N SER A 555 12.61 -20.86 -14.95
CA SER A 555 11.24 -21.21 -15.34
C SER A 555 10.96 -21.03 -16.83
N HIS A 556 11.92 -20.50 -17.59
CA HIS A 556 11.75 -20.18 -19.01
C HIS A 556 12.20 -21.30 -19.93
N THR A 557 11.62 -21.34 -21.13
CA THR A 557 12.01 -22.20 -22.26
C THR A 557 12.46 -21.34 -23.45
N ALA A 558 13.08 -21.96 -24.46
CA ALA A 558 13.48 -21.26 -25.68
C ALA A 558 12.29 -20.63 -26.44
N ASP A 559 11.09 -21.19 -26.25
CA ASP A 559 9.83 -20.74 -26.87
C ASP A 559 9.02 -19.78 -25.98
N SER A 560 9.53 -19.43 -24.79
CA SER A 560 8.85 -18.49 -23.90
C SER A 560 8.75 -17.10 -24.55
N PRO A 561 7.64 -16.37 -24.32
CA PRO A 561 7.48 -15.03 -24.88
C PRO A 561 8.52 -14.08 -24.28
N LEU A 562 9.07 -13.20 -25.13
CA LEU A 562 9.93 -12.12 -24.67
C LEU A 562 9.11 -11.07 -23.94
N GLN A 563 9.72 -10.44 -22.95
CA GLN A 563 9.16 -9.29 -22.25
C GLN A 563 9.45 -8.02 -23.06
N PRO A 564 8.46 -7.11 -23.20
CA PRO A 564 8.71 -5.79 -23.76
C PRO A 564 9.86 -5.09 -23.04
N SER A 565 10.72 -4.41 -23.79
CA SER A 565 11.95 -3.88 -23.24
C SER A 565 12.41 -2.60 -23.92
N GLY A 566 12.93 -1.68 -23.10
CA GLY A 566 13.51 -0.43 -23.56
C GLY A 566 12.60 0.76 -23.35
N LEU A 567 12.97 1.88 -23.98
CA LEU A 567 12.21 3.12 -24.00
C LEU A 567 11.31 3.13 -25.24
N PHE A 568 9.99 3.22 -25.02
CA PHE A 568 8.99 3.17 -26.09
C PHE A 568 8.59 4.56 -26.58
N GLY A 569 8.61 5.56 -25.69
CA GLY A 569 8.14 6.91 -25.99
C GLY A 569 6.62 7.00 -26.12
N PRO A 570 6.09 8.10 -26.71
CA PRO A 570 6.84 9.28 -27.15
C PRO A 570 7.52 9.99 -25.98
N VAL A 571 8.67 10.62 -26.24
CA VAL A 571 9.36 11.44 -25.23
C VAL A 571 9.04 12.90 -25.50
N THR A 572 8.49 13.59 -24.51
CA THR A 572 8.06 14.99 -24.64
C THR A 572 8.62 15.85 -23.51
N ILE A 573 8.77 17.13 -23.79
CA ILE A 573 9.03 18.15 -22.78
C ILE A 573 7.86 19.12 -22.82
N SER A 574 7.22 19.31 -21.67
CA SER A 574 6.02 20.13 -21.54
C SER A 574 6.19 21.19 -20.46
N SER A 575 5.49 22.31 -20.60
CA SER A 575 5.39 23.35 -19.58
C SER A 575 4.07 23.22 -18.83
N VAL A 576 4.11 23.39 -17.51
CA VAL A 576 2.93 23.32 -16.62
C VAL A 576 2.96 24.48 -15.64
N LYS A 577 1.83 25.16 -15.47
CA LYS A 577 1.68 26.26 -14.52
C LYS A 577 0.72 25.87 -13.40
N TYR A 578 1.26 25.42 -12.28
CA TYR A 578 0.51 25.09 -11.05
C TYR A 578 0.05 26.31 -10.28
#